data_AF-A0A843HGL2-F1
#
_entry.id   AF-A0A843HGL2-F1
#
_cell.length_a   1.000
_cell.length_b   1.000
_cell.length_c   1.000
_cell.angle_alpha   90.00
_cell.angle_beta   90.00
_cell.angle_gamma   90.00
#
_symmetry.space_group_name_H-M   'P 1'
#
loop_
_entity.id
_entity.type
_entity.pdbx_description
1 polymer ?
#
loop_
_entity_poly.entity_id
_entity_poly.type
_entity_poly.pdbx_seq_one_letter_code
_entity_poly.pdbx_strand_id
1 'polypeptide(L)'
;MEKIKIAIVGLGNCASSLIQGIYYYENKNEEDVEGLMHWTIDGYKPSDIEVVAAIDIDERKVGKDVSQAIFEKPNCTTVFCQDIPEMGVTVSMGKILDGVAPHMKNYKADSTFVVSKEAEKSQEEIVELLKESGAEMLVNYLPVGSEEAGKFYADCALDAGIAFINCVPIFIVSDEEYESKFRDKGIPCIGDDIKAQIGATITHRTLASLFS
;
A
#
# COMPACT_ATOMS: atom_id res chain seq x y z
N MET A 1 16.49 17.36 -0.31
CA MET A 1 15.52 17.07 -1.37
C MET A 1 14.14 17.08 -0.75
N GLU A 2 13.11 17.35 -1.54
CA GLU A 2 11.73 17.11 -1.09
C GLU A 2 11.51 15.60 -1.01
N LYS A 3 10.75 15.15 0.00
CA LYS A 3 10.38 13.74 0.13
C LYS A 3 9.31 13.37 -0.89
N ILE A 4 9.29 12.10 -1.29
CA ILE A 4 8.25 11.50 -2.11
C ILE A 4 7.03 11.24 -1.23
N LYS A 5 5.91 11.88 -1.53
CA LYS A 5 4.67 11.79 -0.74
C LYS A 5 3.77 10.69 -1.25
N ILE A 6 3.52 9.70 -0.40
CA ILE A 6 2.68 8.55 -0.74
C ILE A 6 1.40 8.54 0.11
N ALA A 7 0.31 8.14 -0.54
CA ALA A 7 -0.90 7.67 0.13
C ALA A 7 -0.91 6.13 0.11
N ILE A 8 -1.45 5.50 1.14
CA ILE A 8 -1.56 4.03 1.23
C ILE A 8 -3.01 3.63 1.45
N VAL A 9 -3.53 2.71 0.63
CA VAL A 9 -4.80 2.03 0.87
C VAL A 9 -4.56 0.59 1.31
N GLY A 10 -5.07 0.23 2.48
CA GLY A 10 -4.82 -1.05 3.16
C GLY A 10 -3.55 -1.01 4.01
N LEU A 11 -3.70 -0.73 5.31
CA LEU A 11 -2.59 -0.72 6.27
C LEU A 11 -2.30 -2.12 6.83
N GLY A 12 -2.18 -3.12 5.95
CA GLY A 12 -1.86 -4.50 6.31
C GLY A 12 -0.39 -4.71 6.69
N ASN A 13 0.02 -5.99 6.73
CA ASN A 13 1.42 -6.37 6.97
C ASN A 13 2.39 -5.75 5.96
N CYS A 14 2.01 -5.65 4.68
CA CYS A 14 2.86 -5.05 3.66
C CYS A 14 3.13 -3.56 3.92
N ALA A 15 2.08 -2.80 4.24
CA ALA A 15 2.21 -1.39 4.62
C ALA A 15 3.05 -1.22 5.90
N SER A 16 2.85 -2.09 6.90
CA SER A 16 3.66 -2.10 8.11
C SER A 16 5.14 -2.33 7.82
N SER A 17 5.48 -3.33 7.00
CA SER A 17 6.87 -3.58 6.61
C SER A 17 7.47 -2.46 5.75
N LEU A 18 6.69 -1.86 4.84
CA LEU A 18 7.13 -0.70 4.05
C LEU A 18 7.50 0.47 4.96
N ILE A 19 6.59 0.83 5.86
CA ILE A 19 6.77 1.97 6.76
C ILE A 19 7.93 1.73 7.72
N GLN A 20 8.01 0.54 8.33
CA GLN A 20 9.18 0.15 9.13
C GLN A 20 10.48 0.25 8.30
N GLY A 21 10.46 -0.13 7.03
CA GLY A 21 11.59 -0.04 6.11
C GLY A 21 12.07 1.40 5.89
N ILE A 22 11.16 2.34 5.69
CA ILE A 22 11.48 3.77 5.49
C ILE A 22 12.33 4.29 6.66
N TYR A 23 11.93 4.02 7.90
CA TYR A 23 12.66 4.45 9.10
C TYR A 23 13.90 3.60 9.39
N TYR A 24 13.84 2.29 9.13
CA TYR A 24 14.98 1.40 9.29
C TYR A 24 16.19 1.85 8.46
N TYR A 25 15.96 2.39 7.26
CA TYR A 25 17.00 2.88 6.38
C TYR A 25 17.42 4.35 6.62
N GLU A 26 16.79 5.09 7.54
CA GLU A 26 17.08 6.52 7.77
C GLU A 26 18.53 6.78 8.19
N ASN A 27 19.10 5.90 9.01
CA ASN A 27 20.47 6.01 9.53
C ASN A 27 21.44 5.01 8.88
N LYS A 28 21.10 4.48 7.70
CA LYS A 28 21.89 3.48 6.96
C LYS A 28 22.55 4.07 5.72
N ASN A 29 23.45 3.30 5.13
CA ASN A 29 24.12 3.64 3.88
C ASN A 29 24.05 2.49 2.85
N GLU A 30 24.64 2.69 1.68
CA GLU A 30 24.62 1.73 0.56
C GLU A 30 25.19 0.35 0.92
N GLU A 31 26.16 0.28 1.85
CA GLU A 31 26.76 -0.99 2.29
C GLU A 31 25.82 -1.80 3.18
N ASP A 32 24.80 -1.18 3.77
CA ASP A 32 23.83 -1.81 4.67
C ASP A 32 22.57 -2.35 3.95
N VAL A 33 22.54 -2.24 2.61
CA VAL A 33 21.34 -2.51 1.81
C VAL A 33 21.11 -3.99 1.64
N GLU A 34 19.94 -4.44 2.09
CA GLU A 34 19.45 -5.79 1.83
C GLU A 34 18.13 -5.73 1.06
N GLY A 35 18.13 -6.26 -0.16
CA GLY A 35 16.90 -6.44 -0.93
C GLY A 35 16.42 -5.26 -1.76
N LEU A 36 17.19 -4.18 -1.84
CA LEU A 36 17.00 -3.10 -2.82
C LEU A 36 18.05 -3.23 -3.92
N MET A 37 17.65 -3.03 -5.18
CA MET A 37 18.58 -3.11 -6.32
C MET A 37 19.54 -1.91 -6.37
N HIS A 38 19.09 -0.76 -5.89
CA HIS A 38 19.84 0.48 -5.89
C HIS A 38 19.65 1.18 -4.54
N TRP A 39 20.71 1.75 -3.98
CA TRP A 39 20.60 2.58 -2.79
C TRP A 39 19.85 3.88 -3.06
N THR A 40 20.10 4.51 -4.21
CA THR A 40 19.34 5.68 -4.65
C THR A 40 18.80 5.52 -6.05
N ILE A 41 17.61 6.07 -6.29
CA ILE A 41 17.05 6.24 -7.64
C ILE A 41 16.85 7.74 -7.84
N ASP A 42 17.52 8.32 -8.85
CA ASP A 42 17.52 9.76 -9.12
C ASP A 42 17.82 10.64 -7.89
N GLY A 43 18.73 10.16 -7.03
CA GLY A 43 19.12 10.85 -5.79
C GLY A 43 18.21 10.61 -4.59
N TYR A 44 17.03 10.00 -4.77
CA TYR A 44 16.14 9.62 -3.67
C TYR A 44 16.61 8.36 -2.97
N LYS A 45 16.74 8.41 -1.65
CA LYS A 45 17.03 7.28 -0.76
C LYS A 45 15.75 6.55 -0.33
N PRO A 46 15.87 5.35 0.25
CA PRO A 46 14.70 4.62 0.76
C PRO A 46 13.97 5.36 1.88
N SER A 47 14.68 6.21 2.62
CA SER A 47 14.14 7.04 3.70
C SER A 47 13.54 8.38 3.22
N ASP A 48 13.67 8.72 1.94
CA ASP A 48 13.11 9.94 1.35
C ASP A 48 11.62 9.78 0.96
N ILE A 49 10.93 8.82 1.57
CA ILE A 49 9.50 8.56 1.37
C ILE A 49 8.75 9.08 2.61
N GLU A 50 7.63 9.74 2.38
CA GLU A 50 6.74 10.28 3.41
C GLU A 50 5.32 9.78 3.18
N VAL A 51 4.71 9.17 4.21
CA VAL A 51 3.29 8.84 4.17
C VAL A 51 2.51 10.09 4.53
N VAL A 52 1.61 10.54 3.65
CA VAL A 52 0.80 11.76 3.85
C VAL A 52 -0.70 11.50 3.96
N ALA A 53 -1.14 10.31 3.56
CA ALA A 53 -2.51 9.84 3.74
C ALA A 53 -2.55 8.33 3.89
N ALA A 54 -3.49 7.82 4.68
CA ALA A 54 -3.71 6.40 4.80
C ALA A 54 -5.20 6.09 4.91
N ILE A 55 -5.60 5.00 4.27
CA ILE A 55 -6.99 4.56 4.17
C ILE A 55 -7.05 3.08 4.59
N ASP A 56 -7.92 2.78 5.55
CA ASP A 56 -8.21 1.41 5.99
C ASP A 56 -9.70 1.31 6.37
N ILE A 57 -10.17 0.12 6.68
CA ILE A 57 -11.56 -0.15 7.07
C ILE A 57 -11.65 -0.76 8.47
N ASP A 58 -10.52 -1.17 9.05
CA ASP A 58 -10.49 -1.84 10.34
C ASP A 58 -10.69 -0.85 11.49
N GLU A 59 -11.64 -1.13 12.38
CA GLU A 59 -11.98 -0.29 13.53
C GLU A 59 -10.81 -0.04 14.47
N ARG A 60 -9.81 -0.93 14.47
CA ARG A 60 -8.62 -0.79 15.30
C ARG A 60 -7.61 0.18 14.70
N LYS A 61 -7.74 0.51 13.41
CA LYS A 61 -6.79 1.36 12.66
C LYS A 61 -7.39 2.72 12.34
N VAL A 62 -8.64 2.74 11.88
CA VAL A 62 -9.37 3.96 11.54
C VAL A 62 -9.38 4.92 12.73
N GLY A 63 -9.04 6.19 12.49
CA GLY A 63 -8.95 7.23 13.51
C GLY A 63 -7.65 7.26 14.32
N LYS A 64 -6.71 6.32 14.12
CA LYS A 64 -5.38 6.35 14.75
C LYS A 64 -4.34 6.99 13.86
N ASP A 65 -3.23 7.44 14.45
CA ASP A 65 -2.05 7.82 13.68
C ASP A 65 -1.43 6.59 12.99
N VAL A 66 -0.93 6.76 11.76
CA VAL A 66 -0.31 5.70 10.98
C VAL A 66 0.83 5.01 11.75
N SER A 67 1.64 5.75 12.52
CA SER A 67 2.73 5.17 13.33
C SER A 67 2.26 4.12 14.33
N GLN A 68 1.00 4.20 14.77
CA GLN A 68 0.38 3.25 15.69
C GLN A 68 -0.42 2.19 14.93
N ALA A 69 -1.20 2.60 13.93
CA ALA A 69 -2.12 1.74 13.20
C ALA A 69 -1.43 0.56 12.50
N ILE A 70 -0.18 0.72 12.06
CA ILE A 70 0.57 -0.35 11.39
C ILE A 70 0.93 -1.52 12.31
N PHE A 71 0.85 -1.34 13.63
CA PHE A 71 1.10 -2.38 14.63
C PHE A 71 -0.20 -3.00 15.18
N GLU A 72 -1.35 -2.45 14.80
CA GLU A 72 -2.65 -2.94 15.24
C GLU A 72 -3.01 -4.27 14.58
N LYS A 73 -3.75 -5.09 15.33
CA LYS A 73 -4.29 -6.34 14.78
C LYS A 73 -5.17 -6.05 13.54
N PRO A 74 -5.21 -6.97 12.56
CA PRO A 74 -4.61 -8.30 12.56
C PRO A 74 -3.16 -8.32 12.07
N ASN A 75 -2.47 -7.17 11.96
CA ASN A 75 -1.07 -7.15 11.56
C ASN A 75 -0.23 -7.99 12.53
N CYS A 76 0.72 -8.71 11.96
CA CYS A 76 1.54 -9.71 12.62
C CYS A 76 2.91 -9.90 11.96
N THR A 77 3.29 -9.02 11.03
CA THR A 77 4.64 -8.99 10.47
C THR A 77 5.68 -8.77 11.58
N THR A 78 6.92 -9.19 11.33
CA THR A 78 8.03 -8.96 12.26
C THR A 78 8.20 -7.47 12.51
N VAL A 79 8.32 -7.09 13.78
CA VAL A 79 8.70 -5.72 14.16
C VAL A 79 10.22 -5.63 14.17
N PHE A 80 10.80 -5.02 13.13
CA PHE A 80 12.24 -4.81 12.97
C PHE A 80 12.64 -3.33 13.10
N CYS A 81 11.67 -2.42 13.07
CA CYS A 81 11.84 -1.01 13.39
C CYS A 81 10.63 -0.55 14.21
N GLN A 82 10.81 -0.41 15.53
CA GLN A 82 9.71 -0.06 16.44
C GLN A 82 9.60 1.45 16.68
N ASP A 83 10.73 2.15 16.65
CA ASP A 83 10.82 3.57 16.98
C ASP A 83 10.40 4.45 15.79
N ILE A 84 9.11 4.44 15.50
CA ILE A 84 8.51 5.26 14.43
C ILE A 84 7.90 6.51 15.08
N PRO A 85 8.36 7.73 14.73
CA PRO A 85 7.79 8.95 15.26
C PRO A 85 6.33 9.12 14.81
N GLU A 86 5.55 9.84 15.62
CA GLU A 86 4.20 10.22 15.24
C GLU A 86 4.22 10.99 13.91
N MET A 87 3.39 10.54 12.97
CA MET A 87 3.40 11.08 11.60
C MET A 87 2.47 12.27 11.45
N GLY A 88 1.50 12.42 12.35
CA GLY A 88 0.41 13.39 12.19
C GLY A 88 -0.56 12.99 11.07
N VAL A 89 -0.57 11.72 10.67
CA VAL A 89 -1.42 11.20 9.58
C VAL A 89 -2.41 10.25 10.19
N THR A 90 -3.66 10.68 10.28
CA THR A 90 -4.76 9.86 10.78
C THR A 90 -5.29 8.94 9.70
N VAL A 91 -5.48 7.67 10.02
CA VAL A 91 -6.08 6.69 9.12
C VAL A 91 -7.55 7.04 8.87
N SER A 92 -7.89 7.31 7.61
CA SER A 92 -9.25 7.57 7.16
C SER A 92 -10.03 6.29 6.90
N MET A 93 -11.32 6.29 7.20
CA MET A 93 -12.25 5.26 6.74
C MET A 93 -12.32 5.22 5.21
N GLY A 94 -12.15 4.03 4.63
CA GLY A 94 -12.24 3.80 3.19
C GLY A 94 -13.61 3.32 2.71
N LYS A 95 -13.73 3.14 1.39
CA LYS A 95 -14.78 2.36 0.74
C LYS A 95 -14.47 0.87 0.84
N ILE A 96 -15.45 0.06 1.26
CA ILE A 96 -15.26 -1.37 1.51
C ILE A 96 -15.39 -2.20 0.22
N LEU A 97 -16.52 -2.09 -0.48
CA LEU A 97 -16.87 -2.90 -1.65
C LEU A 97 -16.63 -4.41 -1.41
N ASP A 98 -15.88 -5.07 -2.29
CA ASP A 98 -15.46 -6.47 -2.18
C ASP A 98 -14.14 -6.65 -1.38
N GLY A 99 -13.73 -5.62 -0.64
CA GLY A 99 -12.58 -5.60 0.27
C GLY A 99 -12.65 -6.63 1.41
N VAL A 100 -13.86 -7.05 1.80
CA VAL A 100 -14.08 -8.01 2.90
C VAL A 100 -14.83 -9.23 2.39
N ALA A 101 -14.10 -10.33 2.20
CA ALA A 101 -14.70 -11.56 1.71
C ALA A 101 -15.68 -12.16 2.74
N PRO A 102 -16.84 -12.73 2.33
CA PRO A 102 -17.86 -13.24 3.25
C PRO A 102 -17.35 -14.27 4.27
N HIS A 103 -16.37 -15.10 3.89
CA HIS A 103 -15.81 -16.14 4.75
C HIS A 103 -14.98 -15.57 5.92
N MET A 104 -14.52 -14.31 5.82
CA MET A 104 -13.73 -13.65 6.87
C MET A 104 -14.51 -13.43 8.17
N LYS A 105 -15.85 -13.43 8.10
CA LYS A 105 -16.75 -13.35 9.26
C LYS A 105 -16.63 -14.55 10.22
N ASN A 106 -16.07 -15.66 9.75
CA ASN A 106 -15.93 -16.89 10.54
C ASN A 106 -14.61 -16.96 11.32
N TYR A 107 -13.74 -15.97 11.16
CA TYR A 107 -12.44 -15.92 11.84
C TYR A 107 -12.53 -15.11 13.14
N LYS A 108 -11.59 -15.36 14.05
CA LYS A 108 -11.46 -14.58 15.28
C LYS A 108 -11.08 -13.14 14.94
N ALA A 109 -11.57 -12.18 15.73
CA ALA A 109 -11.29 -10.75 15.54
C ALA A 109 -9.79 -10.44 15.34
N ASP A 110 -8.91 -11.10 16.09
CA ASP A 110 -7.45 -10.90 16.01
C ASP A 110 -6.79 -11.41 14.72
N SER A 111 -7.55 -12.10 13.85
CA SER A 111 -7.05 -12.73 12.63
C SER A 111 -7.90 -12.37 11.40
N THR A 112 -8.73 -11.33 11.49
CA THR A 112 -9.62 -10.87 10.43
C THR A 112 -9.81 -9.36 10.51
N PHE A 113 -10.43 -8.78 9.48
CA PHE A 113 -10.85 -7.37 9.51
C PHE A 113 -12.04 -7.21 10.43
N VAL A 114 -12.00 -6.22 11.31
CA VAL A 114 -13.19 -5.80 12.06
C VAL A 114 -13.63 -4.46 11.51
N VAL A 115 -14.71 -4.46 10.73
CA VAL A 115 -15.17 -3.28 9.99
C VAL A 115 -15.56 -2.16 10.95
N SER A 116 -14.98 -0.97 10.75
CA SER A 116 -15.30 0.25 11.49
C SER A 116 -16.78 0.63 11.35
N LYS A 117 -17.29 1.31 12.38
CA LYS A 117 -18.65 1.88 12.37
C LYS A 117 -18.69 3.28 11.74
N GLU A 118 -17.53 3.87 11.43
CA GLU A 118 -17.49 5.10 10.65
C GLU A 118 -18.11 4.90 9.27
N ALA A 119 -18.69 5.97 8.72
CA ALA A 119 -19.29 5.93 7.40
C ALA A 119 -18.21 5.73 6.34
N GLU A 120 -18.49 4.85 5.36
CA GLU A 120 -17.63 4.71 4.18
C GLU A 120 -17.58 6.03 3.41
N LYS A 121 -16.37 6.51 3.12
CA LYS A 121 -16.16 7.68 2.28
C LYS A 121 -16.62 7.42 0.84
N SER A 122 -17.19 8.45 0.20
CA SER A 122 -17.47 8.46 -1.23
C SER A 122 -16.19 8.59 -2.05
N GLN A 123 -16.29 8.41 -3.37
CA GLN A 123 -15.16 8.64 -4.28
C GLN A 123 -14.64 10.08 -4.18
N GLU A 124 -15.55 11.05 -4.14
CA GLU A 124 -15.21 12.47 -4.04
C GLU A 124 -14.44 12.77 -2.75
N GLU A 125 -14.86 12.21 -1.62
CA GLU A 125 -14.19 12.39 -0.32
C GLU A 125 -12.80 11.75 -0.29
N ILE A 126 -12.60 10.61 -0.97
CA ILE A 126 -11.28 9.99 -1.11
C ILE A 126 -10.39 10.82 -2.05
N VAL A 127 -10.92 11.29 -3.17
CA VAL A 127 -10.19 12.15 -4.11
C VAL A 127 -9.77 13.47 -3.44
N GLU A 128 -10.65 14.08 -2.64
CA GLU A 128 -10.34 15.28 -1.86
C GLU A 128 -9.23 15.01 -0.85
N LEU A 129 -9.32 13.92 -0.08
CA LEU A 129 -8.26 13.50 0.86
C LEU A 129 -6.89 13.35 0.15
N LEU A 130 -6.86 12.72 -1.02
CA LEU A 130 -5.61 12.54 -1.79
C LEU A 130 -5.04 13.88 -2.27
N LYS A 131 -5.88 14.81 -2.70
CA LYS A 131 -5.46 16.15 -3.14
C LYS A 131 -4.98 17.02 -1.97
N GLU A 132 -5.73 17.06 -0.87
CA GLU A 132 -5.44 17.89 0.30
C GLU A 132 -4.16 17.43 1.03
N SER A 133 -3.92 16.13 1.08
CA SER A 133 -2.67 15.58 1.63
C SER A 133 -1.43 15.90 0.78
N GLY A 134 -1.62 16.29 -0.48
CA GLY A 134 -0.53 16.51 -1.44
C GLY A 134 0.18 15.22 -1.82
N ALA A 135 -0.52 14.08 -1.80
CA ALA A 135 0.03 12.80 -2.22
C ALA A 135 0.42 12.87 -3.71
N GLU A 136 1.55 12.25 -4.05
CA GLU A 136 2.04 12.15 -5.43
C GLU A 136 1.73 10.78 -6.04
N MET A 137 1.50 9.78 -5.18
CA MET A 137 1.12 8.43 -5.59
C MET A 137 0.26 7.72 -4.54
N LEU A 138 -0.61 6.82 -5.00
CA LEU A 138 -1.38 5.90 -4.16
C LEU A 138 -0.84 4.47 -4.28
N VAL A 139 -0.46 3.89 -3.14
CA VAL A 139 0.00 2.50 -3.02
C VAL A 139 -1.16 1.61 -2.59
N ASN A 140 -1.50 0.62 -3.43
CA ASN A 140 -2.60 -0.30 -3.20
C ASN A 140 -2.15 -1.62 -2.56
N TYR A 141 -2.48 -1.80 -1.28
CA TYR A 141 -2.28 -3.02 -0.48
C TYR A 141 -3.61 -3.65 -0.01
N LEU A 142 -4.65 -3.54 -0.81
CA LEU A 142 -5.93 -4.20 -0.52
C LEU A 142 -5.79 -5.75 -0.46
N PRO A 143 -6.78 -6.45 0.08
CA PRO A 143 -6.79 -7.91 0.04
C PRO A 143 -6.85 -8.46 -1.39
N VAL A 144 -6.30 -9.66 -1.57
CA VAL A 144 -6.44 -10.40 -2.84
C VAL A 144 -7.93 -10.70 -3.10
N GLY A 145 -8.38 -10.45 -4.34
CA GLY A 145 -9.77 -10.68 -4.75
C GLY A 145 -10.69 -9.48 -4.60
N SER A 146 -10.18 -8.33 -4.14
CA SER A 146 -10.94 -7.08 -4.00
C SER A 146 -10.93 -6.26 -5.30
N GLU A 147 -11.48 -6.83 -6.38
CA GLU A 147 -11.45 -6.28 -7.74
C GLU A 147 -12.23 -4.95 -7.85
N GLU A 148 -13.45 -4.90 -7.32
CA GLU A 148 -14.25 -3.67 -7.31
C GLU A 148 -13.57 -2.58 -6.50
N ALA A 149 -13.02 -2.91 -5.33
CA ALA A 149 -12.27 -1.98 -4.51
C ALA A 149 -10.99 -1.49 -5.21
N GLY A 150 -10.20 -2.40 -5.79
CA GLY A 150 -8.98 -2.05 -6.50
C GLY A 150 -9.23 -1.07 -7.65
N LYS A 151 -10.26 -1.34 -8.46
CA LYS A 151 -10.72 -0.46 -9.54
C LYS A 151 -11.21 0.89 -9.02
N PHE A 152 -12.02 0.90 -7.96
CA PHE A 152 -12.48 2.12 -7.30
C PHE A 152 -11.33 3.03 -6.84
N TYR A 153 -10.29 2.47 -6.20
CA TYR A 153 -9.15 3.27 -5.75
C TYR A 153 -8.22 3.69 -6.89
N ALA A 154 -8.15 2.91 -7.98
CA ALA A 154 -7.46 3.33 -9.21
C ALA A 154 -8.16 4.54 -9.86
N ASP A 155 -9.50 4.52 -9.91
CA ASP A 155 -10.29 5.66 -10.38
C ASP A 155 -10.10 6.89 -9.47
N CYS A 156 -10.05 6.70 -8.14
CA CYS A 156 -9.71 7.78 -7.20
C CYS A 156 -8.33 8.39 -7.49
N ALA A 157 -7.31 7.57 -7.77
CA ALA A 157 -5.97 8.07 -8.12
C ALA A 157 -5.98 8.85 -9.45
N LEU A 158 -6.68 8.34 -10.47
CA LEU A 158 -6.87 9.01 -11.76
C LEU A 158 -7.56 10.37 -11.63
N ASP A 159 -8.55 10.48 -10.74
CA ASP A 159 -9.29 11.73 -10.51
C ASP A 159 -8.57 12.70 -9.57
N ALA A 160 -7.73 12.17 -8.69
CA ALA A 160 -6.76 12.93 -7.90
C ALA A 160 -5.62 13.49 -8.77
N GLY A 161 -5.31 12.84 -9.89
CA GLY A 161 -4.19 13.23 -10.76
C GLY A 161 -2.84 12.72 -10.26
N ILE A 162 -2.83 11.61 -9.51
CA ILE A 162 -1.64 11.08 -8.83
C ILE A 162 -1.28 9.71 -9.37
N ALA A 163 -0.01 9.32 -9.27
CA ALA A 163 0.43 8.01 -9.74
C ALA A 163 -0.21 6.85 -8.94
N PHE A 164 -0.26 5.66 -9.54
CA PHE A 164 -0.86 4.49 -8.90
C PHE A 164 0.10 3.30 -8.88
N ILE A 165 0.28 2.68 -7.71
CA ILE A 165 1.12 1.50 -7.53
C ILE A 165 0.23 0.35 -7.06
N ASN A 166 0.00 -0.61 -7.95
CA ASN A 166 -0.82 -1.79 -7.67
C ASN A 166 0.04 -2.95 -7.16
N CYS A 167 0.01 -3.22 -5.85
CA CYS A 167 0.79 -4.30 -5.26
C CYS A 167 0.06 -5.64 -5.20
N VAL A 168 -1.18 -5.72 -5.67
CA VAL A 168 -2.03 -6.91 -5.57
C VAL A 168 -2.28 -7.52 -6.95
N PRO A 169 -2.60 -8.83 -7.05
CA PRO A 169 -2.82 -9.53 -8.32
C PRO A 169 -4.24 -9.27 -8.88
N ILE A 170 -4.59 -8.00 -9.02
CA ILE A 170 -5.83 -7.54 -9.65
C ILE A 170 -5.41 -6.83 -10.93
N PHE A 171 -5.99 -7.21 -12.07
CA PHE A 171 -5.64 -6.60 -13.35
C PHE A 171 -6.14 -5.15 -13.41
N ILE A 172 -5.18 -4.23 -13.31
CA ILE A 172 -5.40 -2.79 -13.43
C ILE A 172 -4.35 -2.25 -14.38
N VAL A 173 -3.06 -2.39 -14.05
CA VAL A 173 -1.98 -1.88 -14.91
C VAL A 173 -1.79 -2.77 -16.13
N SER A 174 -2.07 -4.07 -16.03
CA SER A 174 -2.06 -4.98 -17.19
C SER A 174 -3.38 -5.01 -17.97
N ASP A 175 -4.39 -4.26 -17.55
CA ASP A 175 -5.66 -4.13 -18.26
C ASP A 175 -5.59 -2.95 -19.24
N GLU A 176 -5.90 -3.19 -20.52
CA GLU A 176 -5.76 -2.18 -21.59
C GLU A 176 -6.65 -0.95 -21.36
N GLU A 177 -7.81 -1.10 -20.72
CA GLU A 177 -8.71 0.02 -20.43
C GLU A 177 -8.11 0.95 -19.37
N TYR A 178 -7.56 0.39 -18.31
CA TYR A 178 -6.92 1.19 -17.26
C TYR A 178 -5.58 1.76 -17.70
N GLU A 179 -4.76 0.97 -18.40
CA GLU A 179 -3.50 1.43 -18.97
C GLU A 179 -3.69 2.67 -19.85
N SER A 180 -4.67 2.62 -20.75
CA SER A 180 -4.99 3.76 -21.63
C SER A 180 -5.48 4.98 -20.86
N LYS A 181 -6.34 4.81 -19.83
CA LYS A 181 -6.78 5.92 -18.96
C LYS A 181 -5.61 6.65 -18.28
N PHE A 182 -4.66 5.90 -17.71
CA PHE A 182 -3.46 6.48 -17.08
C PHE A 182 -2.56 7.18 -18.11
N ARG A 183 -2.33 6.53 -19.26
CA ARG A 183 -1.54 7.07 -20.38
C ARG A 183 -2.11 8.37 -20.92
N ASP A 184 -3.41 8.43 -21.17
CA ASP A 184 -4.09 9.61 -21.74
C ASP A 184 -4.03 10.82 -20.81
N LYS A 185 -4.05 10.60 -19.49
CA LYS A 185 -3.85 11.65 -18.48
C LYS A 185 -2.37 11.97 -18.22
N GLY A 186 -1.43 11.20 -18.78
CA GLY A 186 0.01 11.36 -18.52
C GLY A 186 0.42 11.01 -17.08
N ILE A 187 -0.36 10.15 -16.42
CA ILE A 187 -0.16 9.76 -15.02
C ILE A 187 0.55 8.39 -14.98
N PRO A 188 1.65 8.24 -14.23
CA PRO A 188 2.32 6.94 -14.08
C PRO A 188 1.47 5.90 -13.33
N CYS A 189 1.51 4.65 -13.80
CA CYS A 189 1.00 3.50 -13.05
C CYS A 189 2.00 2.34 -13.08
N ILE A 190 2.16 1.63 -11.97
CA ILE A 190 3.07 0.48 -11.81
C ILE A 190 2.29 -0.69 -11.19
N GLY A 191 2.37 -1.84 -11.82
CA GLY A 191 1.62 -3.03 -11.43
C GLY A 191 1.66 -4.10 -12.53
N ASP A 192 1.03 -5.25 -12.35
CA ASP A 192 0.29 -5.69 -11.16
C ASP A 192 1.10 -6.72 -10.36
N ASP A 193 0.69 -7.02 -9.13
CA ASP A 193 1.27 -8.05 -8.24
C ASP A 193 2.76 -7.84 -7.87
N ILE A 194 3.01 -7.26 -6.69
CA ILE A 194 4.38 -7.03 -6.23
C ILE A 194 5.11 -8.37 -5.99
N LYS A 195 6.37 -8.45 -6.42
CA LYS A 195 7.16 -9.66 -6.25
C LYS A 195 7.82 -9.73 -4.88
N ALA A 196 7.81 -10.93 -4.29
CA ALA A 196 8.75 -11.27 -3.23
C ALA A 196 10.17 -11.47 -3.82
N GLN A 197 11.21 -11.11 -3.07
CA GLN A 197 12.60 -11.34 -3.49
C GLN A 197 12.89 -12.83 -3.68
N ILE A 198 12.54 -13.64 -2.68
CA ILE A 198 12.64 -15.11 -2.72
C ILE A 198 11.30 -15.69 -2.25
N GLY A 199 10.45 -16.05 -3.20
CA GLY A 199 9.17 -16.72 -2.96
C GLY A 199 9.09 -18.10 -3.61
N ALA A 200 8.05 -18.86 -3.29
CA ALA A 200 7.85 -20.20 -3.82
C ALA A 200 7.90 -20.24 -5.36
N THR A 201 7.31 -19.24 -6.03
CA THR A 201 7.26 -19.14 -7.50
C THR A 201 8.64 -19.07 -8.15
N ILE A 202 9.53 -18.19 -7.67
CA ILE A 202 10.87 -18.05 -8.25
C ILE A 202 11.75 -19.24 -7.90
N THR A 203 11.65 -19.77 -6.67
CA THR A 203 12.37 -20.97 -6.24
C THR A 203 11.98 -22.18 -7.11
N HIS A 204 10.68 -22.44 -7.26
CA HIS A 204 10.19 -23.54 -8.10
C HIS A 204 10.64 -23.38 -9.56
N ARG A 205 10.47 -22.19 -10.14
CA ARG A 205 10.83 -21.93 -11.55
C ARG A 205 12.32 -22.12 -11.81
N THR A 206 13.16 -21.65 -10.90
CA THR A 206 14.62 -21.78 -10.99
C THR A 206 15.02 -23.25 -10.91
N LEU A 207 14.47 -24.01 -9.96
CA LEU A 207 14.73 -25.44 -9.83
C LEU A 207 14.22 -26.21 -11.04
N ALA A 208 12.98 -26.00 -11.48
CA ALA A 208 12.41 -26.69 -12.64
C ALA A 208 13.24 -26.44 -13.91
N SER A 209 13.68 -25.20 -14.15
CA SER A 209 14.53 -24.84 -15.29
C SER A 209 15.94 -25.43 -15.22
N LEU A 210 16.45 -25.73 -14.02
CA LEU A 210 17.76 -26.35 -13.84
C LEU A 210 17.73 -27.85 -14.20
N PHE A 211 16.62 -28.53 -13.94
CA PHE A 211 16.45 -29.96 -14.20
C PHE A 211 15.94 -30.28 -15.62
N SER A 212 15.46 -29.28 -16.37
CA SER A 212 15.02 -29.40 -17.77
C SER A 212 16.17 -29.19 -18.76
#